data_AF-A0A7V7DUJ8-F1
#
_entry.id   AF-A0A7V7DUJ8-F1
#
_cell.length_a   1.000
_cell.length_b   1.000
_cell.length_c   1.000
_cell.angle_alpha   90.00
_cell.angle_beta   90.00
_cell.angle_gamma   90.00
#
_symmetry.space_group_name_H-M   'P 1'
#
loop_
_entity.id
_entity.type
_entity.pdbx_description
1 polymer ?
#
loop_
_entity_poly.entity_id
_entity_poly.type
_entity_poly.pdbx_seq_one_letter_code
_entity_poly.pdbx_strand_id
1 'polypeptide(L)'
;MKKRKTIAGISRSAVWIMLLMISAASGQYELSWYTIDGGGGQSSGGAYTLTGTIGQADAAWSSSGSYELLGGFWPGGPICIVDFESYARFAELWRDSGFDIAADLDGSELVDFGDLKKFADLWLHCCPAGWPLK
;
A
#
# COMPACT_ATOMS: atom_id res chain seq x y z
N MET A 1 -60.54 3.11 71.87
CA MET A 1 -59.26 3.76 71.49
C MET A 1 -58.68 3.05 70.28
N LYS A 2 -58.56 3.71 69.11
CA LYS A 2 -58.00 3.11 67.88
C LYS A 2 -56.86 4.02 67.39
N LYS A 3 -55.60 3.62 67.62
CA LYS A 3 -54.43 4.40 67.20
C LYS A 3 -54.24 4.26 65.68
N ARG A 4 -54.37 5.35 64.93
CA ARG A 4 -54.03 5.39 63.50
C ARG A 4 -52.50 5.48 63.36
N LYS A 5 -51.90 4.53 62.64
CA LYS A 5 -50.49 4.57 62.26
C LYS A 5 -50.36 5.46 61.02
N THR A 6 -49.65 6.57 61.13
CA THR A 6 -49.29 7.45 60.02
C THR A 6 -48.13 6.83 59.26
N ILE A 7 -48.35 6.49 57.99
CA ILE A 7 -47.31 6.05 57.07
C ILE A 7 -46.52 7.32 56.68
N ALA A 8 -45.24 7.35 57.01
CA ALA A 8 -44.36 8.48 56.70
C ALA A 8 -44.28 8.68 55.18
N GLY A 9 -44.83 9.78 54.68
CA GLY A 9 -44.83 10.13 53.27
C GLY A 9 -43.41 10.45 52.80
N ILE A 10 -43.03 9.88 51.67
CA ILE A 10 -41.77 10.19 50.98
C ILE A 10 -41.76 11.71 50.71
N SER A 11 -40.75 12.39 51.26
CA SER A 11 -40.58 13.84 51.12
C SER A 11 -40.52 14.22 49.64
N ARG A 12 -41.39 15.11 49.19
CA ARG A 12 -41.43 15.61 47.80
C ARG A 12 -40.07 16.12 47.34
N SER A 13 -39.28 16.69 48.26
CA SER A 13 -37.92 17.16 48.00
C SER A 13 -36.96 16.03 47.61
N ALA A 14 -37.12 14.82 48.15
CA ALA A 14 -36.28 13.68 47.81
C ALA A 14 -36.51 13.21 46.37
N VAL A 15 -37.75 13.28 45.89
CA VAL A 15 -38.10 12.96 44.49
C VAL A 15 -37.53 14.00 43.53
N TRP A 16 -37.59 15.29 43.89
CA TRP A 16 -36.98 16.36 43.08
C TRP A 16 -35.45 16.27 43.01
N ILE A 17 -34.79 15.95 44.13
CA ILE A 17 -33.34 15.72 44.16
C ILE A 17 -32.98 14.51 43.30
N MET A 18 -33.76 13.43 43.35
CA MET A 18 -33.53 12.23 42.53
C MET A 18 -33.70 12.50 41.02
N LEU A 19 -34.69 13.30 40.62
CA LEU A 19 -34.86 13.71 39.21
C LEU A 19 -33.69 14.57 38.71
N LEU A 20 -33.17 15.47 39.54
CA LEU A 20 -32.02 16.32 39.20
C LEU A 20 -30.75 15.48 38.95
N MET A 21 -30.52 14.45 39.75
CA MET A 21 -29.35 13.57 39.60
C MET A 21 -29.39 12.73 38.31
N ILE A 22 -30.58 12.35 37.81
CA ILE A 22 -30.73 11.59 36.56
C ILE A 22 -30.40 12.45 35.34
N SER A 23 -30.68 13.76 35.39
CA SER A 23 -30.41 14.69 34.28
C SER A 23 -28.93 15.05 34.10
N ALA A 24 -28.06 14.72 35.06
CA ALA A 24 -26.61 14.97 34.99
C ALA A 24 -25.82 13.80 34.34
N ALA A 25 -26.48 12.72 33.92
CA ALA A 25 -25.82 11.64 33.20
C ALA A 25 -25.55 12.04 31.74
N SER A 26 -24.53 12.87 31.51
CA SER A 26 -23.98 13.07 30.17
C SER A 26 -23.18 11.82 29.78
N GLY A 27 -23.66 11.05 28.81
CA GLY A 27 -22.84 10.01 28.20
C GLY A 27 -21.54 10.63 27.66
N GLN A 28 -20.38 10.05 27.99
CA GLN A 28 -19.12 10.41 27.36
C GLN A 28 -19.18 9.91 25.90
N TYR A 29 -19.74 10.73 25.01
CA TYR A 29 -19.65 10.50 23.57
C TYR A 29 -18.27 10.93 23.09
N GLU A 30 -17.25 10.17 23.48
CA GLU A 30 -15.93 10.32 22.88
C GLU A 30 -15.90 9.52 21.58
N LEU A 31 -15.85 10.24 20.46
CA LEU A 31 -15.52 9.67 19.16
C LEU A 31 -14.01 9.77 18.99
N SER A 32 -13.29 8.77 19.47
CA SER A 32 -11.86 8.64 19.23
C SER A 32 -11.64 8.23 17.76
N TRP A 33 -10.76 8.94 17.06
CA TRP A 33 -10.36 8.60 15.70
C TRP A 33 -8.86 8.32 15.66
N TYR A 34 -8.47 7.38 14.81
CA TYR A 34 -7.08 6.96 14.62
C TYR A 34 -6.80 6.81 13.13
N THR A 35 -5.62 7.25 12.67
CA THR A 35 -5.06 6.83 11.39
C THR A 35 -4.14 5.64 11.58
N ILE A 36 -4.14 4.71 10.62
CA ILE A 36 -3.04 3.77 10.44
C ILE A 36 -2.24 4.30 9.25
N ASP A 37 -1.19 5.07 9.53
CA ASP A 37 -0.33 5.69 8.51
C ASP A 37 0.79 4.75 8.04
N GLY A 38 0.45 3.46 7.94
CA GLY A 38 1.36 2.37 7.58
C GLY A 38 1.34 1.23 8.60
N GLY A 39 1.69 0.04 8.11
CA GLY A 39 1.78 -1.17 8.90
C GLY A 39 2.01 -2.38 8.01
N GLY A 40 2.11 -3.56 8.61
CA GLY A 40 2.48 -4.78 7.92
C GLY A 40 3.61 -5.51 8.59
N GLY A 41 4.19 -6.48 7.89
CA GLY A 41 5.32 -7.23 8.38
C GLY A 41 5.52 -8.51 7.60
N GLN A 42 6.54 -9.25 8.03
CA GLN A 42 6.84 -10.57 7.53
C GLN A 42 6.30 -11.61 8.51
N SER A 43 5.47 -12.51 8.02
CA SER A 43 5.08 -13.74 8.70
C SER A 43 5.80 -14.91 8.05
N SER A 44 6.22 -15.89 8.84
CA SER A 44 6.88 -17.10 8.33
C SER A 44 6.28 -18.35 8.95
N GLY A 45 6.31 -19.44 8.18
CA GLY A 45 5.83 -20.75 8.61
C GLY A 45 6.35 -21.86 7.69
N GLY A 46 7.11 -22.79 8.25
CA GLY A 46 7.78 -23.84 7.46
C GLY A 46 8.77 -23.23 6.45
N ALA A 47 8.62 -23.59 5.18
CA ALA A 47 9.44 -23.07 4.08
C ALA A 47 8.87 -21.78 3.45
N TYR A 48 7.76 -21.25 3.97
CA TYR A 48 7.06 -20.13 3.36
C TYR A 48 7.23 -18.85 4.18
N THR A 49 7.40 -17.75 3.45
CA THR A 49 7.49 -16.40 3.98
C THR A 49 6.45 -15.53 3.27
N LEU A 50 5.61 -14.86 4.05
CA LEU A 50 4.61 -13.91 3.58
C LEU A 50 4.98 -12.53 4.09
N THR A 51 5.22 -11.59 3.19
CA THR A 51 5.36 -10.17 3.54
C THR A 51 4.10 -9.44 3.10
N GLY A 52 3.51 -8.63 3.97
CA GLY A 52 2.30 -7.87 3.67
C GLY A 52 2.32 -6.50 4.30
N THR A 53 1.46 -5.60 3.82
CA THR A 53 1.30 -4.22 4.33
C THR A 53 -0.15 -3.85 4.54
N ILE A 54 -0.41 -2.96 5.49
CA ILE A 54 -1.71 -2.37 5.76
C ILE A 54 -1.61 -0.84 5.79
N GLY A 55 -2.70 -0.15 5.44
CA GLY A 55 -2.78 1.31 5.58
C GLY A 55 -1.81 2.08 4.69
N GLN A 56 -1.90 1.92 3.37
CA GLN A 56 -1.10 2.71 2.42
C GLN A 56 -1.98 3.58 1.53
N ALA A 57 -2.46 4.70 2.07
CA ALA A 57 -3.28 5.65 1.32
C ALA A 57 -2.53 6.24 0.11
N ASP A 58 -1.21 6.41 0.24
CA ASP A 58 -0.33 6.94 -0.82
C ASP A 58 0.34 5.82 -1.64
N ALA A 59 -0.07 4.54 -1.50
CA ALA A 59 0.38 3.48 -2.38
C ALA A 59 -0.28 3.62 -3.75
N ALA A 60 0.38 4.36 -4.62
CA ALA A 60 -0.02 4.52 -6.00
C ALA A 60 1.19 4.89 -6.85
N TRP A 61 1.04 4.67 -8.15
CA TRP A 61 1.91 5.28 -9.13
C TRP A 61 1.34 6.59 -9.62
N SER A 62 2.24 7.53 -9.83
CA SER A 62 1.98 8.78 -10.53
C SER A 62 3.10 9.03 -11.51
N SER A 63 2.79 9.66 -12.65
CA SER A 63 3.81 10.09 -13.60
C SER A 63 3.56 11.53 -14.05
N SER A 64 4.65 12.24 -14.33
CA SER A 64 4.61 13.58 -14.91
C SER A 64 5.89 13.86 -15.68
N GLY A 65 5.75 14.22 -16.96
CA GLY A 65 6.89 14.38 -17.86
C GLY A 65 7.70 13.09 -17.99
N SER A 66 9.01 13.17 -17.75
CA SER A 66 9.94 12.03 -17.77
C SER A 66 10.11 11.35 -16.41
N TYR A 67 9.28 11.67 -15.42
CA TYR A 67 9.41 11.17 -14.05
C TYR A 67 8.22 10.30 -13.66
N GLU A 68 8.53 9.24 -12.92
CA GLU A 68 7.56 8.35 -12.29
C GLU A 68 7.79 8.36 -10.78
N LEU A 69 6.71 8.50 -10.01
CA LEU A 69 6.70 8.38 -8.56
C LEU A 69 5.98 7.10 -8.19
N LEU A 70 6.68 6.25 -7.45
CA LEU A 70 6.13 5.02 -6.89
C LEU A 70 5.95 5.23 -5.39
N GLY A 71 4.70 5.42 -4.98
CA GLY A 71 4.34 5.48 -3.58
C GLY A 71 4.08 4.08 -3.02
N GLY A 72 4.37 3.91 -1.73
CA GLY A 72 4.09 2.69 -0.99
C GLY A 72 5.27 1.72 -0.88
N PHE A 73 5.06 0.69 -0.05
CA PHE A 73 6.02 -0.38 0.22
C PHE A 73 6.05 -1.41 -0.92
N TRP A 74 4.90 -1.60 -1.57
CA TRP A 74 4.77 -2.36 -2.82
C TRP A 74 4.52 -1.37 -3.94
N PRO A 75 5.56 -0.96 -4.70
CA PRO A 75 5.37 -0.05 -5.82
C PRO A 75 4.47 -0.73 -6.86
N GLY A 76 3.19 -0.34 -6.90
CA GLY A 76 2.14 -0.94 -7.72
C GLY A 76 1.88 -0.25 -9.06
N GLY A 77 2.85 0.53 -9.55
CA GLY A 77 2.74 1.25 -10.83
C GLY A 77 3.03 0.39 -12.06
N PRO A 78 2.81 0.92 -13.28
CA PRO A 78 3.47 0.43 -14.48
C PRO A 78 4.97 0.75 -14.39
N ILE A 79 5.66 0.08 -13.48
CA ILE A 79 7.09 -0.10 -13.60
C ILE A 79 7.31 -1.01 -14.79
N CYS A 80 8.03 -0.51 -15.79
CA CYS A 80 8.62 -1.45 -16.71
C CYS A 80 9.64 -2.27 -15.94
N ILE A 81 9.46 -3.59 -15.96
CA ILE A 81 10.44 -4.55 -15.48
C ILE A 81 10.98 -5.29 -16.70
N VAL A 82 12.29 -5.48 -16.76
CA VAL A 82 12.88 -6.33 -17.80
C VAL A 82 12.52 -7.77 -17.46
N ASP A 83 11.64 -8.34 -18.27
CA ASP A 83 11.05 -9.66 -18.03
C ASP A 83 11.07 -10.52 -19.30
N PHE A 84 10.27 -11.59 -19.30
CA PHE A 84 10.18 -12.49 -20.44
C PHE A 84 9.62 -11.84 -21.71
N GLU A 85 8.82 -10.77 -21.60
CA GLU A 85 8.35 -10.03 -22.78
C GLU A 85 9.51 -9.24 -23.41
N SER A 86 10.32 -8.58 -22.58
CA SER A 86 11.56 -7.94 -23.05
C SER A 86 12.50 -8.97 -23.70
N TYR A 87 12.60 -10.18 -23.12
CA TYR A 87 13.45 -11.24 -23.68
C TYR A 87 12.94 -11.76 -25.01
N ALA A 88 11.61 -11.91 -25.17
CA ALA A 88 11.02 -12.33 -26.44
C ALA A 88 11.39 -11.34 -27.57
N ARG A 89 11.26 -10.04 -27.31
CA ARG A 89 11.64 -8.99 -28.26
C ARG A 89 13.14 -8.96 -28.54
N PHE A 90 13.97 -9.15 -27.52
CA PHE A 90 15.41 -9.33 -27.70
C PHE A 90 15.73 -10.51 -28.62
N ALA A 91 15.06 -11.65 -28.41
CA ALA A 91 15.27 -12.86 -29.18
C ALA A 91 14.81 -12.75 -30.65
N GLU A 92 13.78 -11.95 -30.93
CA GLU A 92 13.35 -11.63 -32.30
C GLU A 92 14.42 -10.89 -33.12
N LEU A 93 15.30 -10.14 -32.44
CA LEU A 93 16.37 -9.35 -33.02
C LEU A 93 17.75 -10.03 -32.88
N TRP A 94 17.81 -11.27 -32.41
CA TRP A 94 19.08 -11.96 -32.14
C TRP A 94 19.90 -12.14 -33.43
N ARG A 95 21.14 -11.65 -33.41
CA ARG A 95 22.08 -11.57 -34.55
C ARG A 95 21.70 -10.59 -35.65
N ASP A 96 20.78 -9.67 -35.40
CA ASP A 96 20.63 -8.52 -36.27
C ASP A 96 21.87 -7.62 -36.19
N SER A 97 22.13 -6.88 -37.26
CA SER A 97 23.29 -5.99 -37.38
C SER A 97 22.91 -4.72 -38.12
N GLY A 98 23.40 -3.58 -37.65
CA GLY A 98 23.08 -2.27 -38.21
C GLY A 98 22.88 -1.20 -37.14
N PHE A 99 22.50 -0.01 -37.60
CA PHE A 99 22.27 1.14 -36.73
C PHE A 99 20.89 1.08 -36.08
N ASP A 100 20.80 1.53 -34.82
CA ASP A 100 19.54 1.77 -34.11
C ASP A 100 18.66 0.52 -33.93
N ILE A 101 19.29 -0.62 -33.64
CA ILE A 101 18.58 -1.86 -33.32
C ILE A 101 18.17 -1.84 -31.86
N ALA A 102 16.89 -2.08 -31.57
CA ALA A 102 16.36 -2.03 -30.21
C ALA A 102 17.06 -3.01 -29.23
N ALA A 103 17.58 -4.14 -29.74
CA ALA A 103 18.33 -5.12 -28.95
C ALA A 103 19.84 -4.86 -28.90
N ASP A 104 20.37 -3.84 -29.60
CA ASP A 104 21.75 -3.37 -29.44
C ASP A 104 21.83 -2.47 -28.20
N LEU A 105 22.00 -3.11 -27.05
CA LEU A 105 22.05 -2.50 -25.74
C LEU A 105 23.44 -1.93 -25.44
N ASP A 106 24.48 -2.36 -26.15
CA ASP A 106 25.85 -1.90 -25.98
C ASP A 106 26.40 -0.92 -27.00
N GLY A 107 25.63 -0.65 -28.05
CA GLY A 107 25.96 0.29 -29.10
C GLY A 107 27.06 -0.23 -30.02
N SER A 108 27.22 -1.56 -30.10
CA SER A 108 28.22 -2.21 -30.96
C SER A 108 27.73 -2.43 -32.40
N GLU A 109 26.48 -2.07 -32.70
CA GLU A 109 25.79 -2.28 -33.98
C GLU A 109 25.56 -3.77 -34.31
N LEU A 110 25.72 -4.66 -33.33
CA LEU A 110 25.52 -6.10 -33.44
C LEU A 110 24.70 -6.57 -32.25
N VAL A 111 23.66 -7.36 -32.48
CA VAL A 111 22.94 -8.03 -31.39
C VAL A 111 23.65 -9.35 -31.09
N ASP A 112 24.46 -9.37 -30.04
CA ASP A 112 25.26 -10.54 -29.67
C ASP A 112 25.35 -10.79 -28.15
N PHE A 113 26.38 -11.53 -27.73
CA PHE A 113 26.56 -11.87 -26.32
C PHE A 113 26.88 -10.66 -25.43
N GLY A 114 27.38 -9.56 -26.00
CA GLY A 114 27.54 -8.27 -25.34
C GLY A 114 26.20 -7.72 -24.85
N ASP A 115 25.19 -7.72 -25.73
CA ASP A 115 23.85 -7.26 -25.38
C ASP A 115 23.14 -8.24 -24.46
N LEU A 116 23.27 -9.54 -24.69
CA LEU A 116 22.68 -10.55 -23.81
C LEU A 116 23.22 -10.40 -22.37
N LYS A 117 24.51 -10.06 -22.22
CA LYS A 117 25.09 -9.77 -20.91
C LYS A 117 24.42 -8.55 -20.28
N LYS A 118 24.26 -7.45 -21.02
CA LYS A 118 23.57 -6.25 -20.51
C LYS A 118 22.10 -6.52 -20.16
N PHE A 119 21.42 -7.31 -20.98
CA PHE A 119 20.05 -7.75 -20.73
C PHE A 119 19.98 -8.55 -19.42
N ALA A 120 20.90 -9.51 -19.22
CA ALA A 120 20.96 -10.34 -18.03
C ALA A 120 21.26 -9.53 -16.76
N ASP A 121 22.12 -8.50 -16.84
CA ASP A 121 22.40 -7.57 -15.73
C ASP A 121 21.14 -6.76 -15.32
N LEU A 122 20.17 -6.63 -16.22
CA LEU A 122 18.90 -5.94 -15.98
C LEU A 122 17.73 -6.90 -15.70
N TRP A 123 17.94 -8.21 -15.70
CA TRP A 123 16.85 -9.19 -15.55
C TRP A 123 16.08 -9.01 -14.24
N LEU A 124 14.77 -8.82 -14.34
CA LEU A 124 13.86 -8.52 -13.22
C LEU A 124 14.21 -7.23 -12.46
N HIS A 125 15.01 -6.35 -13.04
CA HIS A 125 15.22 -4.99 -12.58
C HIS A 125 14.25 -4.02 -13.26
N CYS A 126 14.06 -2.85 -12.65
CA CYS A 126 13.38 -1.75 -13.30
C CYS A 126 14.10 -1.38 -14.60
N CYS A 127 13.34 -1.25 -15.67
CA CYS A 127 13.87 -0.89 -16.97
C CYS A 127 14.57 0.48 -16.92
N PRO A 128 15.72 0.64 -17.58
CA PRO A 128 16.32 1.94 -17.80
C PRO A 128 15.35 2.93 -18.46
N ALA A 129 15.60 4.23 -18.28
CA ALA A 129 14.85 5.26 -18.98
C ALA A 129 14.96 5.07 -20.50
N GLY A 130 13.84 5.08 -21.20
CA GLY A 130 13.80 4.83 -22.64
C GLY A 130 14.11 3.39 -23.07
N TRP A 131 13.93 2.41 -22.18
CA TRP A 131 14.18 1.00 -22.50
C TRP A 131 13.55 0.59 -23.84
N PRO A 132 14.37 0.12 -24.80
CA PRO A 132 13.95 -0.07 -26.19
C PRO A 132 13.12 -1.33 -26.42
N LEU A 133 13.05 -2.24 -25.42
CA LEU A 133 12.33 -3.52 -25.50
C LEU A 133 11.01 -3.51 -24.71
N LYS A 134 10.42 -2.33 -24.46
CA LYS A 134 9.10 -2.12 -23.81
C LYS A 134 7.92 -2.30 -24.73
#